data_AF-A0A9W7NIW1-F1
#
_entry.id   AF-A0A9W7NIW1-F1
#
_cell.length_a   1.000
_cell.length_b   1.000
_cell.length_c   1.000
_cell.angle_alpha   90.00
_cell.angle_beta   90.00
_cell.angle_gamma   90.00
#
_symmetry.space_group_name_H-M   'P 1'
#
loop_
_entity.id
_entity.type
_entity.pdbx_description
1 polymer ?
#
loop_
_entity_poly.entity_id
_entity_poly.type
_entity_poly.pdbx_seq_one_letter_code
_entity_poly.pdbx_strand_id
1 'polypeptide(L)' 'MIHKIMDKIDRVIAQKRESGELDAWLSNGTAHRYCRELTESRQHYYPALLLYVERHAGNG' A
#
# COMPACT_ATOMS: atom_id res chain seq x y z
N MET A 1 15.15 7.66 2.92
CA MET A 1 13.86 8.40 2.91
C MET A 1 12.73 7.58 2.30
N ILE A 2 12.99 6.78 1.26
CA ILE A 2 12.03 5.81 0.70
C ILE A 2 11.64 4.71 1.70
N HIS A 3 12.59 4.27 2.54
CA HIS A 3 12.36 3.28 3.59
C HIS A 3 11.22 3.68 4.54
N LYS A 4 11.11 4.97 4.89
CA LYS A 4 10.01 5.48 5.74
C LYS A 4 8.63 5.40 5.08
N ILE A 5 8.57 5.45 3.75
CA ILE A 5 7.32 5.33 2.99
C ILE A 5 6.91 3.85 2.93
N MET A 6 7.86 2.96 2.68
CA MET A 6 7.63 1.51 2.74
C MET A 6 7.21 1.06 4.14
N ASP A 7 7.91 1.49 5.20
CA ASP A 7 7.54 1.20 6.60
C ASP A 7 6.11 1.62 6.93
N LYS A 8 5.68 2.78 6.41
CA LYS A 8 4.30 3.25 6.59
C LYS A 8 3.30 2.36 5.87
N ILE A 9 3.61 1.91 4.67
CA ILE A 9 2.75 1.03 3.89
C ILE A 9 2.68 -0.35 4.55
N ASP A 10 3.81 -0.89 5.00
CA ASP A 10 3.85 -2.16 5.76
C ASP A 10 3.02 -2.10 7.03
N ARG A 11 3.11 -1.01 7.80
CA ARG A 11 2.25 -0.83 8.98
C ARG A 11 0.78 -0.83 8.64
N VAL A 12 0.38 -0.15 7.56
CA VAL A 12 -1.04 -0.11 7.16
C VAL A 12 -1.51 -1.46 6.65
N ILE A 13 -0.68 -2.17 5.86
CA ILE A 13 -0.96 -3.53 5.40
C ILE A 13 -1.13 -4.45 6.62
N ALA A 14 -0.18 -4.44 7.56
CA ALA A 14 -0.25 -5.25 8.77
C ALA A 14 -1.51 -4.95 9.59
N GLN A 15 -1.80 -3.67 9.83
CA GLN A 15 -3.00 -3.25 10.55
C GLN A 15 -4.28 -3.70 9.84
N LYS A 16 -4.35 -3.57 8.51
CA LYS A 16 -5.52 -4.00 7.72
C LYS A 16 -5.66 -5.52 7.67
N ARG A 17 -4.54 -6.24 7.69
CA ARG A 17 -4.50 -7.70 7.79
C ARG A 17 -5.02 -8.18 9.13
N GLU A 18 -4.58 -7.56 10.23
CA GLU A 18 -5.07 -7.85 11.58
C GLU A 18 -6.57 -7.55 11.71
N SER A 19 -7.07 -6.50 11.06
CA SER A 19 -8.51 -6.19 11.01
C SER A 19 -9.31 -7.08 10.06
N GLY A 20 -8.69 -7.91 9.22
CA GLY A 20 -9.37 -8.69 8.17
C GLY A 20 -9.94 -7.82 7.03
N GLU A 21 -9.61 -6.54 6.99
CA GLU A 21 -10.06 -5.59 5.96
C GLU A 21 -9.07 -5.46 4.79
N LEU A 22 -7.97 -6.21 4.81
CA LEU A 22 -6.90 -6.09 3.82
C LEU A 22 -7.43 -6.34 2.40
N ASP A 23 -8.13 -7.45 2.17
CA ASP A 23 -8.72 -7.78 0.87
C ASP A 23 -9.70 -6.72 0.38
N ALA A 24 -10.57 -6.22 1.26
CA ALA A 24 -11.51 -5.16 0.93
C ALA A 24 -10.78 -3.87 0.57
N TRP A 25 -9.75 -3.50 1.34
CA TRP A 25 -8.93 -2.29 1.14
C TRP A 25 -8.11 -2.32 -0.16
N LEU A 26 -7.69 -3.52 -0.58
CA LEU A 26 -7.01 -3.75 -1.86
C LEU A 26 -8.00 -3.75 -3.03
N SER A 27 -9.12 -4.48 -2.89
CA SER A 27 -10.12 -4.66 -3.93
C SER A 27 -10.91 -3.39 -4.25
N ASN A 28 -11.20 -2.55 -3.24
CA ASN A 28 -11.97 -1.31 -3.43
C ASN A 28 -11.14 -0.12 -3.96
N GLY A 29 -9.86 -0.32 -4.27
CA GLY A 29 -8.98 0.74 -4.77
C GLY A 29 -8.54 1.77 -3.72
N THR A 30 -8.87 1.58 -2.44
CA THR A 30 -8.43 2.47 -1.35
C THR A 30 -6.92 2.40 -1.17
N ALA A 31 -6.32 1.22 -1.34
CA ALA A 31 -4.87 1.06 -1.32
C ALA A 31 -4.18 1.84 -2.46
N HIS A 32 -4.77 1.85 -3.66
CA HIS A 32 -4.30 2.65 -4.79
C HIS A 32 -4.34 4.16 -4.49
N ARG A 33 -5.45 4.64 -3.93
CA ARG A 33 -5.61 6.04 -3.53
C ARG A 33 -4.61 6.44 -2.44
N TYR A 34 -4.43 5.59 -1.44
CA TYR A 34 -3.46 5.79 -0.36
C TYR A 34 -2.03 5.88 -0.90
N CYS A 35 -1.63 4.98 -1.79
CA CYS A 35 -0.32 5.03 -2.46
C CYS A 35 -0.15 6.31 -3.29
N ARG A 36 -1.21 6.78 -3.96
CA ARG A 36 -1.19 8.03 -4.75
C ARG A 36 -0.99 9.26 -3.86
N GLU A 37 -1.72 9.38 -2.76
CA GLU A 37 -1.59 10.48 -1.80
C GLU A 37 -0.20 10.49 -1.11
N LEU A 38 0.32 9.31 -0.77
CA LEU A 38 1.69 9.18 -0.22
C LEU A 38 2.79 9.57 -1.21
N THR A 39 2.52 9.45 -2.50
CA THR A 39 3.47 9.75 -3.58
C THR A 39 3.18 11.05 -4.31
N GLU A 40 2.19 11.85 -3.90
CA GLU A 40 1.92 13.16 -4.49
C GLU A 40 3.16 14.06 -4.47
N SER A 41 4.00 13.94 -3.43
CA SER A 41 5.28 14.64 -3.36
C SER A 41 6.44 13.94 -4.11
N ARG A 42 6.27 12.68 -4.55
CA ARG A 42 7.31 11.83 -5.19
C ARG A 42 6.72 10.82 -6.17
N GLN A 43 6.19 11.31 -7.28
CA GLN A 43 5.46 10.53 -8.29
C GLN A 43 6.25 9.34 -8.85
N HIS A 44 7.59 9.42 -8.87
CA HIS A 44 8.45 8.33 -9.37
C HIS A 44 8.31 7.02 -8.58
N TYR A 45 7.87 7.06 -7.32
CA TYR A 45 7.76 5.87 -6.48
C TYR A 45 6.37 5.22 -6.51
N TYR A 46 5.39 5.88 -7.12
CA TYR A 46 4.02 5.37 -7.24
C TYR A 46 3.95 3.95 -7.85
N PRO A 47 4.54 3.66 -9.02
CA PRO A 47 4.46 2.32 -9.60
C PRO A 47 5.13 1.24 -8.75
N ALA A 48 6.24 1.57 -8.07
CA ALA A 48 6.94 0.62 -7.20
C ALA A 48 6.14 0.27 -5.94
N LEU A 49 5.45 1.25 -5.36
CA LEU A 49 4.59 1.05 -4.19
C LEU A 49 3.31 0.31 -4.55
N LEU A 50 2.79 0.54 -5.76
CA LEU A 50 1.65 -0.20 -6.29
C LEU A 50 1.97 -1.70 -6.41
N LEU A 51 3.08 -2.02 -7.07
CA LEU A 51 3.57 -3.39 -7.20
C LEU A 51 3.83 -4.04 -5.84
N TYR A 52 4.32 -3.28 -4.86
CA TYR A 52 4.55 -3.77 -3.51
C TYR A 52 3.23 -4.17 -2.82
N VAL A 53 2.22 -3.32 -2.91
CA VAL A 53 0.89 -3.56 -2.35
C VAL A 53 0.20 -4.74 -3.05
N GLU A 54 0.27 -4.81 -4.38
CA GLU A 54 -0.29 -5.93 -5.15
C GLU A 54 0.42 -7.27 -4.84
N ARG A 55 1.73 -7.25 -4.59
CA ARG A 55 2.47 -8.45 -4.20
C ARG A 55 2.04 -8.97 -2.83
N HIS A 56 1.69 -8.07 -1.90
CA HIS A 56 1.12 -8.45 -0.61
C HIS A 56 -0.33 -8.93 -0.72
N ALA A 57 -1.07 -8.47 -1.74
CA ALA A 57 -2.43 -8.89 -2.05
C ALA A 57 -2.51 -10.29 -2.68
N GLY A 58 -1.62 -10.59 -3.62
CA GLY A 58 -1.68 -11.82 -4.44
C GLY A 58 -1.06 -13.07 -3.79
N ASN A 59 -0.56 -12.96 -2.56
CA ASN A 59 0.11 -14.06 -1.84
C ASN A 59 -0.78 -14.61 -0.70
N GLY A 60 -2.07 -14.79 -1.00
CA GLY A 60 -3.05 -15.48 -0.16
C GLY A 60 -3.13 -16.96 -0.48
#